data_AF-A0A935E7W2-F1
#
_entry.id   AF-A0A935E7W2-F1
#
_cell.length_a   1.000
_cell.length_b   1.000
_cell.length_c   1.000
_cell.angle_alpha   90.00
_cell.angle_beta   90.00
_cell.angle_gamma   90.00
#
_symmetry.space_group_name_H-M   'P 1'
#
loop_
_entity.id
_entity.type
_entity.pdbx_description
1 polymer ?
#
loop_
_entity_poly.entity_id
_entity_poly.type
_entity_poly.pdbx_seq_one_letter_code
_entity_poly.pdbx_strand_id
1 'polypeptide(L)'
;MRVMFAGSSGPADAELIDALQASGAQVLRCHDNADGTLCTLVAGHGCPADQDPDVAVVPVIPAGGAPSLGDGVGCAVRSSIPVVVIGHSAPGPYAAVAAGSADGVHDMVAACRAAIDGATEAHTAVAVGALADRCAALGIDPSACRAEVRRTDSGLRLEVGLGDTLDRRAGERVALQVLAAVRRFDPRPGGVSLAVV
;
A
#
# COMPACT_ATOMS: atom_id res chain seq x y z
N MET A 1 -4.00 -9.92 6.29
CA MET A 1 -3.62 -8.48 6.26
C MET A 1 -2.46 -8.27 7.21
N ARG A 2 -1.35 -7.79 6.69
CA ARG A 2 -0.15 -7.38 7.44
C ARG A 2 -0.23 -5.88 7.66
N VAL A 3 -0.18 -5.44 8.91
CA VAL A 3 -0.37 -4.03 9.29
C VAL A 3 0.92 -3.51 9.90
N MET A 4 1.51 -2.50 9.28
CA MET A 4 2.57 -1.74 9.92
C MET A 4 1.96 -0.76 10.91
N PHE A 5 2.19 -0.96 12.21
CA PHE A 5 1.67 -0.09 13.25
C PHE A 5 2.71 0.95 13.67
N ALA A 6 2.37 2.20 13.41
CA ALA A 6 3.24 3.37 13.51
C ALA A 6 2.90 4.22 14.76
N GLY A 7 2.76 3.54 15.90
CA GLY A 7 2.50 4.14 17.21
C GLY A 7 3.65 3.97 18.20
N SER A 8 3.51 4.59 19.37
CA SER A 8 4.51 4.71 20.43
C SER A 8 4.37 3.70 21.56
N SER A 9 3.49 2.71 21.41
CA SER A 9 3.29 1.58 22.34
C SER A 9 2.61 1.95 23.68
N GLY A 10 1.92 3.09 23.74
CA GLY A 10 1.11 3.47 24.91
C GLY A 10 -0.16 2.63 25.09
N PRO A 11 -0.89 2.78 26.21
CA PRO A 11 -2.12 2.02 26.46
C PRO A 11 -3.22 2.26 25.42
N ALA A 12 -3.30 3.46 24.82
CA ALA A 12 -4.21 3.72 23.71
C ALA A 12 -3.84 2.95 22.43
N ASP A 13 -2.55 2.72 22.20
CA ASP A 13 -2.07 1.91 21.07
C ASP A 13 -2.34 0.42 21.31
N ALA A 14 -2.30 -0.05 22.56
CA ALA A 14 -2.59 -1.44 22.91
C ALA A 14 -4.00 -1.86 22.49
N GLU A 15 -5.01 -1.01 22.74
CA GLU A 15 -6.40 -1.28 22.32
C GLU A 15 -6.53 -1.41 20.79
N LEU A 16 -5.85 -0.55 20.04
CA LEU A 16 -5.81 -0.61 18.58
C LEU A 16 -5.12 -1.88 18.08
N ILE A 17 -3.99 -2.24 18.68
CA ILE A 17 -3.23 -3.43 18.32
C ILE A 17 -4.04 -4.69 18.61
N ASP A 18 -4.67 -4.77 19.77
CA ASP A 18 -5.50 -5.92 20.17
C ASP A 18 -6.69 -6.09 19.20
N ALA A 19 -7.33 -5.00 18.79
CA ALA A 19 -8.41 -5.06 17.81
C ALA A 19 -7.95 -5.50 16.41
N LEU A 20 -6.78 -5.01 15.95
CA LEU A 20 -6.18 -5.49 14.70
C LEU A 20 -5.88 -6.99 14.78
N GLN A 21 -5.27 -7.45 15.87
CA GLN A 21 -4.95 -8.86 16.07
C GLN A 21 -6.22 -9.73 16.18
N ALA A 22 -7.25 -9.26 16.88
CA ALA A 22 -8.54 -9.94 16.99
C ALA A 22 -9.25 -10.09 15.62
N SER A 23 -8.97 -9.19 14.66
CA SER A 23 -9.45 -9.31 13.28
C SER A 23 -8.66 -10.32 12.43
N GLY A 24 -7.63 -10.94 13.00
CA GLY A 24 -6.70 -11.84 12.30
C GLY A 24 -5.57 -11.11 11.56
N ALA A 25 -5.37 -9.82 11.81
CA ALA A 25 -4.26 -9.07 11.20
C ALA A 25 -2.92 -9.40 11.88
N GLN A 26 -1.86 -9.49 11.08
CA GLN A 26 -0.50 -9.58 11.58
C GLN A 26 0.03 -8.17 11.81
N VAL A 27 0.24 -7.78 13.06
CA VAL A 27 0.73 -6.44 13.41
C VAL A 27 2.26 -6.41 13.47
N LEU A 28 2.87 -5.56 12.66
CA LEU A 28 4.31 -5.29 12.57
C LEU A 28 4.58 -3.92 13.18
N ARG A 29 5.26 -3.85 14.33
CA ARG A 29 5.38 -2.61 15.12
C ARG A 29 6.63 -1.83 14.73
N CYS A 30 6.49 -0.53 14.50
CA CYS A 30 7.63 0.38 14.26
C CYS A 30 8.48 0.62 15.52
N HIS A 31 7.88 0.49 16.70
CA HIS A 31 8.51 0.62 18.00
C HIS A 31 8.13 -0.58 18.88
N ASP A 32 9.12 -1.15 19.56
CA ASP A 32 8.90 -2.21 20.53
C ASP A 32 8.50 -1.63 21.90
N ASN A 33 7.76 -2.42 22.70
CA ASN A 33 7.27 -2.04 24.03
C ASN A 33 8.39 -1.90 25.09
N ALA A 34 9.61 -2.31 24.77
CA ALA A 34 10.73 -2.34 25.71
C ALA A 34 11.48 -0.99 25.69
N ASP A 35 10.90 0.01 26.36
CA ASP A 35 11.56 1.22 26.88
C ASP A 35 12.34 2.15 25.90
N GLY A 36 12.28 1.92 24.59
CA GLY A 36 13.06 2.66 23.59
C GLY A 36 12.27 3.72 22.83
N THR A 37 12.81 4.94 22.73
CA THR A 37 12.34 5.96 21.77
C THR A 37 12.79 5.67 20.32
N LEU A 38 13.67 4.68 20.14
CA LEU A 38 14.21 4.29 18.85
C LEU A 38 13.23 3.38 18.12
N CYS A 39 13.16 3.50 16.79
CA CYS A 39 12.42 2.54 15.98
C CYS A 39 13.18 1.22 15.89
N THR A 40 12.47 0.14 15.56
CA THR A 40 13.00 -1.23 15.49
C THR A 40 14.23 -1.34 14.59
N LEU A 41 14.27 -0.63 13.45
CA LEU A 41 15.44 -0.61 12.57
C LEU A 41 16.69 -0.04 13.26
N VAL A 42 16.55 1.10 13.96
CA VAL A 42 17.67 1.75 14.65
C VAL A 42 18.10 0.93 15.88
N ALA A 43 17.18 0.20 16.49
CA ALA A 43 17.46 -0.76 17.55
C ALA A 43 18.17 -2.05 17.05
N GLY A 44 18.41 -2.20 15.74
CA GLY A 44 19.09 -3.36 15.16
C GLY A 44 18.18 -4.52 14.78
N HIS A 45 16.86 -4.29 14.71
CA HIS A 45 15.87 -5.26 14.25
C HIS A 45 15.45 -4.97 12.79
N GLY A 46 14.64 -5.86 12.20
CA GLY A 46 14.12 -5.66 10.84
C GLY A 46 13.09 -4.52 10.79
N CYS A 47 13.16 -3.68 9.76
CA CYS A 47 12.15 -2.64 9.56
C CYS A 47 10.81 -3.26 9.14
N PRO A 48 9.68 -2.92 9.78
CA PRO A 48 8.35 -3.35 9.34
C PRO A 48 8.03 -3.00 7.89
N ALA A 49 8.53 -1.87 7.38
CA ALA A 49 8.31 -1.45 6.00
C ALA A 49 8.99 -2.37 4.98
N ASP A 50 10.06 -3.08 5.36
CA ASP A 50 10.76 -4.04 4.50
C ASP A 50 10.17 -5.46 4.60
N GLN A 51 9.05 -5.62 5.32
CA GLN A 51 8.34 -6.88 5.51
C GLN A 51 7.02 -6.92 4.75
N ASP A 52 6.90 -6.16 3.66
CA ASP A 52 5.74 -6.10 2.77
C ASP A 52 4.39 -5.96 3.52
N PRO A 53 4.20 -4.91 4.34
CA PRO A 53 2.90 -4.65 4.96
C PRO A 53 1.88 -4.23 3.91
N ASP A 54 0.62 -4.64 4.08
CA ASP A 54 -0.47 -4.27 3.19
C ASP A 54 -0.92 -2.82 3.41
N VAL A 55 -0.80 -2.34 4.66
CA VAL A 55 -1.28 -1.04 5.11
C VAL A 55 -0.49 -0.57 6.32
N ALA A 56 -0.36 0.75 6.48
CA ALA A 56 0.21 1.39 7.66
C ALA A 56 -0.90 2.03 8.49
N VAL A 57 -0.92 1.79 9.80
CA VAL A 57 -1.86 2.42 10.75
C VAL A 57 -1.11 3.40 11.62
N VAL A 58 -1.63 4.63 11.70
CA VAL A 58 -1.02 5.73 12.43
C VAL A 58 -2.04 6.31 13.41
N PRO A 59 -1.87 6.11 14.72
CA PRO A 59 -2.70 6.77 15.72
C PRO A 59 -2.33 8.27 15.80
N VAL A 60 -3.33 9.14 15.81
CA VAL A 60 -3.17 10.57 16.06
C VAL A 60 -3.03 10.79 17.56
N ILE A 61 -1.88 11.31 17.97
CA ILE A 61 -1.65 11.78 19.34
C ILE A 61 -2.46 13.08 19.52
N PRO A 62 -3.24 13.24 20.62
CA PRO A 62 -4.07 14.42 20.82
C PRO A 62 -3.29 15.74 20.69
N ALA A 63 -3.99 16.73 20.13
CA ALA A 63 -3.49 18.05 19.72
C ALA A 63 -2.52 18.67 20.74
N GLY A 64 -1.24 18.71 20.38
CA GLY A 64 -0.18 19.33 21.19
C GLY A 64 1.20 18.72 20.98
N GLY A 65 1.27 17.46 20.56
CA GLY A 65 2.53 16.84 20.09
C GLY A 65 2.78 17.18 18.64
N ALA A 66 3.97 17.70 18.31
CA ALA A 66 4.40 17.75 16.91
C ALA A 66 4.43 16.31 16.35
N PRO A 67 3.96 16.07 15.11
CA PRO A 67 4.13 14.77 14.47
C PRO A 67 5.62 14.42 14.52
N SER A 68 5.95 13.31 15.15
CA SER A 68 7.34 12.90 15.19
C SER A 68 7.66 12.42 13.78
N LEU A 69 8.65 13.05 13.14
CA LEU A 69 9.20 12.60 11.85
C LEU A 69 9.67 11.12 11.90
N GLY A 70 9.69 10.50 13.09
CA GLY A 70 10.01 9.11 13.37
C GLY A 70 8.83 8.13 13.40
N ASP A 71 7.57 8.56 13.23
CA ASP A 71 6.38 7.71 13.47
C ASP A 71 6.07 6.71 12.34
N GLY A 72 7.07 6.24 11.57
CA GLY A 72 6.89 5.25 10.50
C GLY A 72 6.13 5.71 9.24
N VAL A 73 5.37 6.82 9.30
CA VAL A 73 4.58 7.36 8.16
C VAL A 73 5.45 7.66 6.95
N GLY A 74 6.61 8.30 7.17
CA GLY A 74 7.54 8.59 6.08
C GLY A 74 8.09 7.32 5.42
N CYS A 75 8.28 6.23 6.18
CA CYS A 75 8.68 4.93 5.63
C CYS A 75 7.54 4.28 4.85
N ALA A 76 6.28 4.41 5.32
CA ALA A 76 5.10 3.94 4.61
C ALA A 76 4.97 4.60 3.24
N VAL A 77 4.99 5.94 3.20
CA VAL A 77 4.86 6.73 1.97
C VAL A 77 5.98 6.44 0.99
N ARG A 78 7.25 6.37 1.46
CA ARG A 78 8.39 6.04 0.58
C ARG A 78 8.32 4.62 0.01
N SER A 79 7.61 3.72 0.68
CA SER A 79 7.44 2.33 0.24
C SER A 79 6.07 2.09 -0.39
N SER A 80 5.34 3.16 -0.74
CA SER A 80 4.00 3.09 -1.34
C SER A 80 2.98 2.27 -0.55
N ILE A 81 3.16 2.18 0.77
CA ILE A 81 2.23 1.51 1.68
C ILE A 81 1.08 2.50 1.98
N PRO A 82 -0.20 2.15 1.72
CA PRO A 82 -1.31 3.04 2.01
C PRO A 82 -1.41 3.31 3.52
N VAL A 83 -1.62 4.58 3.88
CA VAL A 83 -1.63 5.04 5.28
C VAL A 83 -3.06 5.27 5.75
N VAL A 84 -3.45 4.64 6.87
CA VAL A 84 -4.70 4.88 7.56
C VAL A 84 -4.44 5.61 8.87
N VAL A 85 -5.14 6.72 9.06
CA VAL A 85 -5.01 7.58 10.24
C VAL A 85 -6.14 7.30 11.21
N ILE A 86 -5.82 7.06 12.49
CA ILE A 86 -6.80 6.75 13.54
C ILE A 86 -6.87 7.86 14.56
N GLY A 87 -8.05 8.40 14.81
CA GLY A 87 -8.26 9.48 15.78
C GLY A 87 -8.52 10.83 15.11
N HIS A 88 -9.80 11.20 15.04
CA HIS A 88 -10.42 12.43 14.54
C HIS A 88 -10.14 12.85 13.08
N SER A 89 -11.24 12.90 12.34
CA SER A 89 -11.39 13.27 10.93
C SER A 89 -11.51 14.80 10.70
N ALA A 90 -10.41 15.59 10.78
CA ALA A 90 -10.23 16.91 10.10
C ALA A 90 -8.87 17.59 10.42
N PRO A 91 -8.30 18.36 9.47
CA PRO A 91 -6.98 18.06 8.92
C PRO A 91 -5.89 17.92 10.00
N GLY A 92 -5.52 16.66 10.22
CA GLY A 92 -4.31 16.31 10.97
C GLY A 92 -3.05 16.39 10.09
N PRO A 93 -1.85 16.26 10.68
CA PRO A 93 -0.57 16.39 9.96
C PRO A 93 -0.39 15.38 8.82
N TYR A 94 -1.17 14.30 8.81
CA TYR A 94 -1.11 13.22 7.84
C TYR A 94 -2.19 13.27 6.76
N ALA A 95 -3.06 14.30 6.75
CA ALA A 95 -4.19 14.38 5.82
C ALA A 95 -3.77 14.32 4.34
N ALA A 96 -2.62 14.91 3.98
CA ALA A 96 -2.11 14.92 2.61
C ALA A 96 -1.61 13.55 2.11
N VAL A 97 -1.35 12.61 3.02
CA VAL A 97 -0.77 11.29 2.70
C VAL A 97 -1.68 10.13 3.11
N ALA A 98 -2.80 10.41 3.78
CA ALA A 98 -3.74 9.40 4.23
C ALA A 98 -4.52 8.82 3.03
N ALA A 99 -4.49 7.50 2.90
CA ALA A 99 -5.37 6.72 2.01
C ALA A 99 -6.74 6.47 2.65
N GLY A 100 -6.88 6.66 3.96
CA GLY A 100 -8.14 6.58 4.69
C GLY A 100 -7.99 7.07 6.13
N SER A 101 -9.11 7.19 6.82
CA SER A 101 -9.15 7.54 8.23
C SER A 101 -10.26 6.79 8.96
N ALA A 102 -10.09 6.56 10.25
CA ALA A 102 -11.13 6.06 11.12
C ALA A 102 -11.14 6.86 12.44
N ASP A 103 -12.33 7.12 12.97
CA ASP A 103 -12.46 7.87 14.23
C ASP A 103 -12.14 7.02 15.46
N GLY A 104 -12.19 5.69 15.33
CA GLY A 104 -11.87 4.79 16.42
C GLY A 104 -11.63 3.34 15.97
N VAL A 105 -11.45 2.48 16.97
CA VAL A 105 -11.09 1.07 16.84
C VAL A 105 -12.07 0.28 15.97
N HIS A 106 -13.38 0.59 16.07
CA HIS A 106 -14.43 -0.17 15.40
C HIS A 106 -14.34 -0.08 13.86
N ASP A 107 -14.02 1.10 13.35
CA ASP A 107 -14.00 1.37 11.90
C ASP A 107 -12.60 1.20 11.29
N MET A 108 -11.56 1.09 12.12
CA MET A 108 -10.17 0.97 11.71
C MET A 108 -9.93 -0.17 10.71
N VAL A 109 -10.47 -1.37 11.01
CA VAL A 109 -10.24 -2.56 10.15
C VAL A 109 -10.91 -2.36 8.78
N ALA A 110 -12.10 -1.77 8.76
CA ALA A 110 -12.79 -1.45 7.51
C ALA A 110 -12.03 -0.38 6.70
N ALA A 111 -11.53 0.67 7.36
CA ALA A 111 -10.71 1.70 6.73
C ALA A 111 -9.40 1.12 6.16
N CYS A 112 -8.76 0.19 6.86
CA CYS A 112 -7.58 -0.53 6.37
C CYS A 112 -7.87 -1.30 5.08
N ARG A 113 -8.98 -2.06 5.05
CA ARG A 113 -9.37 -2.81 3.85
C ARG A 113 -9.68 -1.88 2.69
N ALA A 114 -10.46 -0.83 2.91
CA ALA A 114 -10.77 0.16 1.89
C ALA A 114 -9.52 0.85 1.33
N ALA A 115 -8.54 1.15 2.17
CA ALA A 115 -7.26 1.73 1.74
C ALA A 115 -6.43 0.75 0.88
N ILE A 116 -6.44 -0.55 1.21
CA ILE A 116 -5.78 -1.59 0.41
C ILE A 116 -6.46 -1.74 -0.96
N ASP A 117 -7.79 -1.76 -0.98
CA ASP A 117 -8.57 -1.87 -2.20
C ASP A 117 -8.34 -0.65 -3.10
N GLY A 118 -8.43 0.57 -2.55
CA GLY A 118 -8.17 1.81 -3.29
C GLY A 118 -6.74 1.91 -3.83
N ALA A 119 -5.74 1.41 -3.08
CA ALA A 119 -4.37 1.32 -3.60
C ALA A 119 -4.30 0.37 -4.81
N THR A 120 -5.02 -0.75 -4.79
CA THR A 120 -5.06 -1.72 -5.90
C THR A 120 -5.75 -1.12 -7.14
N GLU A 121 -6.81 -0.34 -6.94
CA GLU A 121 -7.46 0.42 -8.02
C GLU A 121 -6.52 1.43 -8.67
N ALA A 122 -5.72 2.16 -7.88
CA ALA A 122 -4.72 3.10 -8.41
C ALA A 122 -3.67 2.40 -9.27
N HIS A 123 -3.18 1.23 -8.86
CA HIS A 123 -2.27 0.43 -9.69
C HIS A 123 -2.93 -0.01 -11.00
N THR A 124 -4.19 -0.42 -10.95
CA THR A 124 -4.96 -0.79 -12.15
C THR A 124 -5.11 0.40 -13.09
N ALA A 125 -5.43 1.59 -12.57
CA ALA A 125 -5.54 2.80 -13.39
C ALA A 125 -4.21 3.15 -14.10
N VAL A 126 -3.08 3.03 -13.42
CA VAL A 126 -1.74 3.21 -14.01
C VAL A 126 -1.48 2.16 -15.11
N ALA A 127 -1.82 0.90 -14.85
CA ALA A 127 -1.64 -0.17 -15.82
C ALA A 127 -2.51 0.03 -17.08
N VAL A 128 -3.77 0.42 -16.90
CA VAL A 128 -4.71 0.72 -18.00
C VAL A 128 -4.24 1.91 -18.82
N GLY A 129 -3.84 3.02 -18.17
CA GLY A 129 -3.33 4.20 -18.89
C GLY A 129 -2.07 3.87 -19.70
N ALA A 130 -1.12 3.15 -19.08
CA ALA A 130 0.09 2.71 -19.77
C ALA A 130 -0.22 1.77 -20.95
N LEU A 131 -1.19 0.88 -20.81
CA LEU A 131 -1.61 -0.03 -21.88
C LEU A 131 -2.27 0.73 -23.03
N ALA A 132 -3.18 1.66 -22.73
CA ALA A 132 -3.87 2.48 -23.73
C ALA A 132 -2.89 3.28 -24.58
N ASP A 133 -1.87 3.91 -23.97
CA ASP A 133 -0.82 4.63 -24.68
C ASP A 133 -0.05 3.72 -25.66
N ARG A 134 0.18 2.46 -25.29
CA ARG A 134 0.88 1.48 -26.16
C ARG A 134 -0.01 0.96 -27.26
N CYS A 135 -1.28 0.65 -26.97
CA CYS A 135 -2.23 0.22 -28.00
C CYS A 135 -2.41 1.32 -29.05
N ALA A 136 -2.57 2.58 -28.62
CA ALA A 136 -2.66 3.73 -29.54
C ALA A 136 -1.40 3.87 -30.42
N ALA A 137 -0.20 3.74 -29.84
CA ALA A 137 1.05 3.82 -30.60
C ALA A 137 1.23 2.69 -31.63
N LEU A 138 0.54 1.56 -31.45
CA LEU A 138 0.55 0.40 -32.36
C LEU A 138 -0.64 0.40 -33.33
N GLY A 139 -1.54 1.39 -33.25
CA GLY A 139 -2.77 1.41 -34.04
C GLY A 139 -3.81 0.36 -33.62
N ILE A 140 -3.70 -0.16 -32.40
CA ILE A 140 -4.65 -1.11 -31.80
C ILE A 140 -5.73 -0.30 -31.09
N ASP A 141 -6.99 -0.68 -31.28
CA ASP A 141 -8.11 -0.09 -30.54
C ASP A 141 -7.93 -0.34 -29.03
N PRO A 142 -7.81 0.72 -28.20
CA PRO A 142 -7.67 0.56 -26.75
C PRO A 142 -8.81 -0.22 -26.11
N SER A 143 -10.01 -0.25 -26.70
CA SER A 143 -11.14 -1.03 -26.20
C SER A 143 -10.95 -2.55 -26.33
N ALA A 144 -10.05 -3.00 -27.21
CA ALA A 144 -9.66 -4.40 -27.36
C ALA A 144 -8.54 -4.81 -26.37
N CYS A 145 -7.97 -3.84 -25.66
CA CYS A 145 -6.90 -4.03 -24.69
C CYS A 145 -7.47 -3.99 -23.26
N ARG A 146 -6.96 -4.85 -22.36
CA ARG A 146 -7.35 -4.86 -20.94
C ARG A 146 -6.12 -4.97 -20.05
N ALA A 147 -6.07 -4.19 -18.98
CA ALA A 147 -5.10 -4.39 -17.91
C ALA A 147 -5.84 -4.48 -16.58
N GLU A 148 -5.39 -5.38 -15.71
CA GLU A 148 -5.91 -5.49 -14.35
C GLU A 148 -4.75 -5.78 -13.39
N VAL A 149 -4.71 -5.08 -12.27
CA VAL A 149 -3.79 -5.38 -11.17
C VAL A 149 -4.60 -5.92 -10.00
N ARG A 150 -4.18 -7.08 -9.49
CA ARG A 150 -4.74 -7.69 -8.29
C ARG A 150 -3.65 -7.87 -7.25
N ARG A 151 -4.01 -7.70 -5.98
CA ARG A 151 -3.14 -8.09 -4.86
C ARG A 151 -3.29 -9.59 -4.60
N THR A 152 -2.17 -10.22 -4.28
CA THR A 152 -2.04 -11.64 -3.96
C THR A 152 -1.15 -11.78 -2.72
N ASP A 153 -1.08 -12.98 -2.14
CA ASP A 153 -0.23 -13.24 -0.97
C ASP A 153 1.27 -13.02 -1.25
N SER A 154 1.69 -13.04 -2.52
CA SER A 154 3.08 -12.84 -2.95
C SER A 154 3.36 -11.45 -3.54
N GLY A 155 2.40 -10.52 -3.43
CA GLY A 155 2.49 -9.15 -3.96
C GLY A 155 1.48 -8.88 -5.06
N LEU A 156 1.85 -8.15 -6.10
CA LEU A 156 0.93 -7.78 -7.19
C LEU A 156 0.93 -8.81 -8.33
N ARG A 157 -0.25 -9.01 -8.93
CA ARG A 157 -0.43 -9.74 -10.18
C ARG A 157 -0.98 -8.80 -11.23
N LEU A 158 -0.21 -8.58 -12.29
CA LEU A 158 -0.61 -7.80 -13.45
C LEU A 158 -1.06 -8.76 -14.56
N GLU A 159 -2.31 -8.63 -15.00
CA GLU A 159 -2.84 -9.33 -16.16
C GLU A 159 -3.03 -8.33 -17.30
N VAL A 160 -2.48 -8.64 -18.47
CA VAL A 160 -2.53 -7.80 -19.67
C VAL A 160 -3.13 -8.60 -20.82
N GLY A 161 -4.31 -8.19 -21.27
CA GLY A 161 -4.98 -8.70 -22.46
C GLY A 161 -4.79 -7.78 -23.65
N LEU A 162 -4.35 -8.32 -24.78
CA LEU A 162 -4.03 -7.56 -26.00
C LEU A 162 -4.85 -8.02 -27.22
N GLY A 163 -5.86 -8.87 -27.01
CA GLY A 163 -6.62 -9.56 -28.05
C GLY A 163 -5.75 -10.45 -28.96
N ASP A 164 -6.34 -11.02 -30.01
CA ASP A 164 -5.62 -11.79 -31.05
C ASP A 164 -4.80 -10.88 -32.00
N THR A 165 -4.66 -9.60 -31.64
CA THR A 165 -4.12 -8.53 -32.50
C THR A 165 -2.59 -8.54 -32.59
N LEU A 166 -1.89 -9.15 -31.64
CA LEU A 166 -0.43 -9.17 -31.59
C LEU A 166 0.11 -10.59 -31.54
N ASP A 167 1.25 -10.81 -32.19
CA ASP A 167 2.03 -12.02 -31.93
C ASP A 167 2.49 -12.04 -30.46
N ARG A 168 2.76 -13.24 -29.96
CA ARG A 168 3.13 -13.45 -28.55
C ARG A 168 4.31 -12.59 -28.10
N ARG A 169 5.32 -12.37 -28.96
CA ARG A 169 6.52 -11.59 -28.59
C ARG A 169 6.22 -10.09 -28.50
N ALA A 170 5.37 -9.59 -29.39
CA ALA A 170 4.88 -8.22 -29.32
C ALA A 170 4.00 -8.00 -28.09
N GLY A 171 3.14 -8.97 -27.77
CA GLY A 171 2.31 -8.95 -26.57
C GLY A 171 3.12 -8.92 -25.27
N GLU A 172 4.10 -9.82 -25.14
CA GLU A 172 5.04 -9.87 -24.02
C GLU A 172 5.79 -8.54 -23.85
N ARG A 173 6.21 -7.90 -24.96
CA ARG A 173 6.91 -6.61 -24.92
C ARG A 173 6.02 -5.50 -24.38
N VAL A 174 4.77 -5.41 -24.82
CA VAL A 174 3.82 -4.40 -24.32
C VAL A 174 3.54 -4.66 -22.84
N ALA A 175 3.31 -5.90 -22.45
CA ALA A 175 3.06 -6.28 -21.05
C ALA A 175 4.24 -5.90 -20.13
N LEU A 176 5.49 -6.08 -20.58
CA LEU A 176 6.68 -5.63 -19.84
C LEU A 176 6.77 -4.10 -19.71
N GLN A 177 6.31 -3.35 -20.71
CA GLN A 177 6.26 -1.88 -20.64
C GLN A 177 5.19 -1.39 -19.67
N VAL A 178 4.03 -2.05 -19.63
CA VAL A 178 2.98 -1.78 -18.64
C VAL A 178 3.48 -2.11 -17.23
N LEU A 179 4.13 -3.26 -17.05
CA LEU A 179 4.79 -3.62 -15.79
C LEU A 179 5.81 -2.56 -15.35
N ALA A 180 6.61 -2.01 -16.26
CA ALA A 180 7.56 -0.95 -15.95
C ALA A 180 6.87 0.34 -15.49
N ALA A 181 5.68 0.67 -16.00
CA ALA A 181 4.89 1.80 -15.54
C ALA A 181 4.36 1.57 -14.11
N VAL A 182 3.82 0.37 -13.84
CA VAL A 182 3.36 -0.02 -12.50
C VAL A 182 4.51 0.04 -11.49
N ARG A 183 5.70 -0.47 -11.84
CA ARG A 183 6.88 -0.40 -10.97
C ARG A 183 7.46 1.01 -10.77
N ARG A 184 7.19 1.93 -11.71
CA ARG A 184 7.57 3.34 -11.53
C ARG A 184 6.61 4.03 -10.57
N PHE A 185 5.34 3.66 -10.59
CA PHE A 185 4.32 4.15 -9.66
C PHE A 185 4.54 3.60 -8.25
N ASP A 186 4.77 2.30 -8.13
CA ASP A 186 5.15 1.63 -6.88
C ASP A 186 6.52 0.96 -7.05
N PRO A 187 7.60 1.57 -6.51
CA PRO A 187 8.95 1.02 -6.57
C PRO A 187 9.15 -0.23 -5.68
N ARG A 188 8.25 -0.52 -4.75
CA ARG A 188 8.37 -1.62 -3.78
C ARG A 188 7.04 -2.40 -3.62
N PRO A 189 6.47 -2.96 -4.71
CA PRO A 189 5.20 -3.66 -4.67
C PRO A 189 5.28 -5.07 -4.07
N GLY A 190 6.40 -5.43 -3.43
CA GLY A 190 6.79 -6.81 -3.16
C GLY A 190 7.07 -7.59 -4.45
N GLY A 191 6.63 -8.85 -4.51
CA GLY A 191 6.68 -9.63 -5.74
C GLY A 191 5.70 -9.10 -6.80
N VAL A 192 6.08 -9.12 -8.08
CA VAL A 192 5.15 -8.85 -9.18
C VAL A 192 5.15 -9.99 -10.18
N SER A 193 3.99 -10.63 -10.34
CA SER A 193 3.75 -11.62 -11.38
C SER A 193 3.06 -10.98 -12.58
N LEU A 194 3.42 -11.43 -13.78
CA LEU A 194 2.89 -10.93 -15.05
C LEU A 194 2.25 -12.08 -15.81
N ALA A 195 1.01 -11.89 -16.26
CA ALA A 195 0.32 -12.78 -17.19
C ALA A 195 -0.12 -12.00 -18.43
N VAL A 196 0.17 -12.56 -19.61
CA VAL A 196 -0.38 -12.08 -20.88
C VAL A 196 -1.52 -13.00 -21.24
N VAL A 197 -2.73 -12.46 -21.39
CA VAL A 197 -3.98 -13.22 -21.56
C VAL A 197 -4.68 -12.90 -22.88
#